data_AF-A0A076HU61-F1
#
_entry.id   AF-A0A076HU61-F1
#
_cell.length_a   1.000
_cell.length_b   1.000
_cell.length_c   1.000
_cell.angle_alpha   90.00
_cell.angle_beta   90.00
_cell.angle_gamma   90.00
#
_symmetry.space_group_name_H-M   'P 1'
#
loop_
_entity.id
_entity.type
_entity.pdbx_description
1 polymer ?
#
loop_
_entity_poly.entity_id
_entity_poly.type
_entity_poly.pdbx_seq_one_letter_code
_entity_poly.pdbx_strand_id
1 'polypeptide(L)'
;MLAPLPPPDDSLVLAGIYQLQQQVAVERSVGALQLLDSIYCQSDGYLSEGISEAAAAIWAQQSMLTLCYLEQHPKACLRQAVVLGISADISTEENRVQALANFRQTALDSGRRAGLSGREMLFLQQFISEVNPALLD
;
A
#
# COMPACT_ATOMS: atom_id res chain seq x y z
N MET A 1 17.00 15.74 -37.10
CA MET A 1 16.76 15.94 -35.66
C MET A 1 15.51 15.15 -35.31
N LEU A 2 15.63 14.10 -34.51
CA LEU A 2 14.48 13.35 -34.00
C LEU A 2 13.78 14.23 -32.98
N ALA A 3 12.47 14.45 -33.15
CA ALA A 3 11.66 15.12 -32.15
C ALA A 3 11.72 14.31 -30.84
N PRO A 4 11.79 14.97 -29.67
CA PRO A 4 11.67 14.27 -28.40
C PRO A 4 10.32 13.56 -28.38
N LEU A 5 10.32 12.29 -27.97
CA LEU A 5 9.09 11.54 -27.74
C LEU A 5 8.19 12.35 -26.80
N PRO A 6 6.87 12.41 -27.05
CA PRO A 6 5.96 13.04 -26.10
C PRO A 6 6.16 12.41 -24.73
N PRO A 7 6.07 13.20 -23.64
CA PRO A 7 6.13 12.63 -22.30
C PRO A 7 5.08 11.50 -22.20
N PRO A 8 5.41 10.40 -21.53
CA PRO A 8 4.45 9.32 -21.34
C PRO A 8 3.15 9.89 -20.75
N ASP A 9 2.02 9.43 -21.27
CA ASP A 9 0.70 9.88 -20.80
C ASP A 9 0.43 9.27 -19.42
N ASP A 10 0.70 10.05 -18.37
CA ASP A 10 0.49 9.66 -16.98
C ASP A 10 -0.94 9.14 -16.73
N SER A 11 -1.92 9.59 -17.52
CA SER A 11 -3.32 9.17 -17.44
C SER A 11 -3.50 7.67 -17.71
N LEU A 12 -2.76 7.11 -18.67
CA LEU A 12 -2.83 5.67 -18.98
C LEU A 12 -2.17 4.83 -17.90
N VAL A 13 -1.08 5.33 -17.31
CA VAL A 13 -0.38 4.67 -16.21
C VAL A 13 -1.26 4.64 -14.96
N LEU A 14 -1.90 5.76 -14.62
CA LEU A 14 -2.84 5.86 -13.50
C LEU A 14 -4.08 4.97 -13.71
N ALA A 15 -4.62 4.90 -14.93
CA ALA A 15 -5.70 3.98 -15.25
C ALA A 15 -5.28 2.51 -15.05
N GLY A 16 -4.05 2.16 -15.42
CA GLY A 16 -3.46 0.84 -15.18
C GLY A 16 -3.32 0.52 -13.68
N ILE A 17 -2.83 1.47 -12.89
CA ILE A 17 -2.73 1.33 -11.42
C ILE A 17 -4.12 1.12 -10.80
N TYR A 18 -5.12 1.90 -11.23
CA TYR A 18 -6.50 1.76 -10.77
C TYR A 18 -7.08 0.39 -11.13
N GLN A 19 -6.81 -0.13 -12.33
CA GLN A 19 -7.25 -1.46 -12.73
C GLN A 19 -6.61 -2.55 -11.85
N LEU A 20 -5.30 -2.45 -11.57
CA LEU A 20 -4.61 -3.38 -10.67
C LEU A 20 -5.21 -3.31 -9.25
N GLN A 21 -5.48 -2.11 -8.74
CA GLN A 21 -6.16 -1.91 -7.47
C GLN A 21 -7.49 -2.68 -7.42
N GLN A 22 -8.34 -2.55 -8.45
CA GLN A 22 -9.63 -3.26 -8.50
C GLN A 22 -9.46 -4.78 -8.53
N GLN A 23 -8.51 -5.30 -9.31
CA GLN A 23 -8.22 -6.74 -9.35
C GLN A 23 -7.74 -7.27 -8.01
N VAL A 24 -6.93 -6.51 -7.28
CA VAL A 24 -6.54 -6.91 -5.92
C VAL A 24 -7.74 -6.83 -4.97
N ALA A 25 -8.43 -5.68 -4.96
CA ALA A 25 -9.42 -5.36 -3.95
C ALA A 25 -10.72 -6.19 -4.08
N VAL A 26 -11.13 -6.49 -5.32
CA VAL A 26 -12.36 -7.25 -5.62
C VAL A 26 -12.05 -8.72 -5.90
N GLU A 27 -11.07 -9.00 -6.76
CA GLU A 27 -10.79 -10.36 -7.23
C GLU A 27 -9.73 -11.09 -6.38
N ARG A 28 -9.12 -10.40 -5.41
CA ARG A 28 -8.06 -10.93 -4.53
C ARG A 28 -6.85 -11.43 -5.31
N SER A 29 -6.54 -10.76 -6.44
CA SER A 29 -5.47 -11.17 -7.35
C SER A 29 -4.07 -10.90 -6.77
N VAL A 30 -3.35 -11.97 -6.43
CA VAL A 30 -1.92 -11.88 -6.04
C VAL A 30 -1.06 -11.44 -7.23
N GLY A 31 -1.42 -11.83 -8.45
CA GLY A 31 -0.71 -11.40 -9.66
C GLY A 31 -0.79 -9.88 -9.87
N ALA A 32 -1.93 -9.26 -9.56
CA ALA A 32 -2.08 -7.81 -9.61
C ALA A 32 -1.24 -7.11 -8.52
N LEU A 33 -1.14 -7.69 -7.31
CA LEU A 33 -0.22 -7.21 -6.26
C LEU A 33 1.25 -7.26 -6.72
N GLN A 34 1.67 -8.37 -7.33
CA GLN A 34 3.02 -8.54 -7.86
C GLN A 34 3.34 -7.53 -8.97
N LEU A 35 2.39 -7.28 -9.87
CA LEU A 35 2.54 -6.27 -10.92
C LEU A 35 2.65 -4.86 -10.32
N LEU A 36 1.82 -4.52 -9.34
CA LEU A 36 1.88 -3.23 -8.66
C LEU A 36 3.22 -3.03 -7.94
N ASP A 37 3.72 -4.06 -7.26
CA ASP A 37 5.04 -4.07 -6.63
C ASP A 37 6.17 -3.86 -7.65
N SER A 38 6.11 -4.58 -8.77
CA SER A 38 7.09 -4.45 -9.87
C SER A 38 7.09 -3.04 -10.47
N ILE A 39 5.92 -2.44 -10.69
CA ILE A 39 5.81 -1.07 -11.20
C ILE A 39 6.42 -0.10 -10.20
N TYR A 40 6.10 -0.24 -8.91
CA TYR A 40 6.64 0.65 -7.88
C TYR A 40 8.16 0.57 -7.79
N CYS A 41 8.72 -0.65 -7.77
CA CYS A 41 10.17 -0.86 -7.75
C CYS A 41 10.89 -0.26 -8.97
N GLN A 42 10.24 -0.20 -10.13
CA GLN A 42 10.81 0.33 -11.37
C GLN A 42 10.55 1.82 -11.57
N SER A 43 9.67 2.42 -10.78
CA SER A 43 9.22 3.81 -10.98
C SER A 43 10.23 4.87 -10.56
N ASP A 44 11.29 4.50 -9.82
CA ASP A 44 12.28 5.43 -9.24
C ASP A 44 11.65 6.65 -8.54
N GLY A 45 10.46 6.44 -7.93
CA GLY A 45 9.69 7.48 -7.22
C GLY A 45 8.69 8.27 -8.08
N TYR A 46 8.72 8.15 -9.41
CA TYR A 46 7.86 8.92 -10.33
C TYR A 46 6.36 8.65 -10.14
N LEU A 47 5.98 7.41 -9.82
CA LEU A 47 4.58 7.00 -9.64
C LEU A 47 4.19 6.86 -8.17
N SER A 48 4.97 7.47 -7.27
CA SER A 48 4.90 7.15 -5.85
C SER A 48 3.57 7.51 -5.20
N GLU A 49 2.94 8.61 -5.58
CA GLU A 49 1.65 9.06 -5.05
C GLU A 49 0.52 8.11 -5.46
N GLY A 50 0.26 7.96 -6.76
CA GLY A 50 -0.85 7.11 -7.25
C GLY A 50 -0.72 5.63 -6.84
N ILE A 51 0.51 5.10 -6.74
CA ILE A 51 0.72 3.74 -6.22
C ILE A 51 0.48 3.67 -4.71
N SER A 52 0.87 4.70 -3.95
CA SER A 52 0.63 4.73 -2.50
C SER A 52 -0.87 4.83 -2.18
N GLU A 53 -1.61 5.65 -2.92
CA GLU A 53 -3.08 5.73 -2.83
C GLU A 53 -3.73 4.37 -3.13
N ALA A 54 -3.33 3.74 -4.24
CA ALA A 54 -3.84 2.42 -4.61
C ALA A 54 -3.49 1.36 -3.56
N ALA A 55 -2.28 1.39 -3.01
CA ALA A 55 -1.81 0.47 -1.99
C ALA A 55 -2.57 0.64 -0.66
N ALA A 56 -2.90 1.87 -0.26
CA ALA A 56 -3.74 2.15 0.91
C ALA A 56 -5.17 1.66 0.71
N ALA A 57 -5.76 1.89 -0.47
CA ALA A 57 -7.09 1.39 -0.81
C ALA A 57 -7.14 -0.16 -0.84
N ILE A 58 -6.09 -0.80 -1.38
CA ILE A 58 -5.92 -2.26 -1.31
C ILE A 58 -5.86 -2.72 0.14
N TRP A 59 -5.06 -2.06 0.99
CA TRP A 59 -4.96 -2.44 2.40
C TRP A 59 -6.33 -2.36 3.10
N ALA A 60 -7.07 -1.28 2.90
CA ALA A 60 -8.38 -1.09 3.52
C ALA A 60 -9.36 -2.22 3.19
N GLN A 61 -9.27 -2.79 1.98
CA GLN A 61 -10.18 -3.84 1.51
C GLN A 61 -9.64 -5.27 1.70
N GLN A 62 -8.32 -5.45 1.60
CA GLN A 62 -7.65 -6.76 1.51
C GLN A 62 -6.39 -6.85 2.37
N SER A 63 -6.36 -6.19 3.53
CA SER A 63 -5.20 -6.15 4.45
C SER A 63 -4.51 -7.49 4.68
N MET A 64 -5.26 -8.59 4.86
CA MET A 64 -4.66 -9.92 5.09
C MET A 64 -3.94 -10.45 3.85
N LEU A 65 -4.50 -10.25 2.65
CA LEU A 65 -3.83 -10.63 1.39
C LEU A 65 -2.52 -9.85 1.23
N THR A 66 -2.58 -8.54 1.49
CA THR A 66 -1.41 -7.66 1.45
C THR A 66 -0.34 -8.08 2.46
N LEU A 67 -0.72 -8.38 3.70
CA LEU A 67 0.23 -8.84 4.72
C LEU A 67 0.90 -10.16 4.34
N CYS A 68 0.13 -11.16 3.90
CA CYS A 68 0.70 -12.43 3.46
C CYS A 68 1.66 -12.24 2.29
N TYR A 69 1.32 -11.36 1.34
CA TYR A 69 2.21 -11.01 0.23
C TYR A 69 3.53 -10.41 0.75
N LEU A 70 3.46 -9.40 1.63
CA LEU A 70 4.65 -8.71 2.14
C LEU A 70 5.51 -9.59 3.05
N GLU A 71 4.93 -10.51 3.81
CA GLU A 71 5.70 -11.48 4.62
C GLU A 71 6.51 -12.43 3.72
N GLN A 72 5.91 -12.88 2.60
CA GLN A 72 6.56 -13.77 1.64
C GLN A 72 7.59 -13.03 0.75
N HIS A 73 7.45 -11.72 0.58
CA HIS A 73 8.29 -10.89 -0.27
C HIS A 73 8.94 -9.77 0.55
N PRO A 74 9.94 -10.07 1.41
CA PRO A 74 10.54 -9.08 2.31
C PRO A 74 11.29 -7.93 1.60
N LYS A 75 11.52 -8.05 0.28
CA LYS A 75 12.13 -7.01 -0.57
C LYS A 75 11.11 -6.29 -1.46
N ALA A 76 9.81 -6.54 -1.26
CA ALA A 76 8.76 -5.84 -2.00
C ALA A 76 8.85 -4.33 -1.72
N CYS A 77 8.98 -3.54 -2.79
CA CYS A 77 8.92 -2.08 -2.68
C CYS A 77 7.52 -1.67 -2.23
N LEU A 78 6.49 -2.46 -2.55
CA LEU A 78 5.10 -2.22 -2.18
C LEU A 78 4.89 -2.01 -0.68
N ARG A 79 5.75 -2.56 0.20
CA ARG A 79 5.69 -2.28 1.65
C ARG A 79 5.71 -0.78 1.92
N GLN A 80 6.65 -0.07 1.30
CA GLN A 80 6.82 1.36 1.48
C GLN A 80 5.64 2.14 0.90
N ALA A 81 5.13 1.73 -0.27
CA ALA A 81 3.93 2.36 -0.85
C ALA A 81 2.71 2.23 0.06
N VAL A 82 2.48 1.06 0.67
CA VAL A 82 1.37 0.89 1.63
C VAL A 82 1.59 1.76 2.87
N VAL A 83 2.81 1.80 3.43
CA VAL A 83 3.12 2.63 4.60
C VAL A 83 2.92 4.11 4.31
N LEU A 84 3.41 4.60 3.17
CA LEU A 84 3.26 5.99 2.75
C LEU A 84 1.79 6.32 2.48
N GLY A 85 1.08 5.46 1.76
CA GLY A 85 -0.34 5.67 1.45
C GLY A 85 -1.20 5.77 2.71
N ILE A 86 -1.06 4.83 3.64
CA ILE A 86 -1.79 4.89 4.92
C ILE A 86 -1.38 6.11 5.75
N SER A 87 -0.10 6.48 5.73
CA SER A 87 0.37 7.68 6.43
C SER A 87 -0.24 8.95 5.82
N ALA A 88 -0.37 9.01 4.49
CA ALA A 88 -0.99 10.10 3.77
C ALA A 88 -2.49 10.19 4.09
N ASP A 89 -3.22 9.08 4.02
CA ASP A 89 -4.64 9.02 4.40
C ASP A 89 -4.85 9.59 5.82
N ILE A 90 -4.07 9.11 6.80
CA ILE A 90 -4.17 9.57 8.20
C ILE A 90 -3.73 11.04 8.35
N SER A 91 -2.80 11.53 7.53
CA SER A 91 -2.34 12.94 7.61
C SER A 91 -3.44 13.94 7.25
N THR A 92 -4.43 13.52 6.46
CA THR A 92 -5.60 14.34 6.07
C THR A 92 -6.72 14.35 7.12
N GLU A 93 -6.65 13.49 8.13
CA GLU A 93 -7.64 13.41 9.22
C GLU A 93 -7.52 14.60 10.19
N GLU A 94 -8.65 15.13 10.64
CA GLU A 94 -8.72 16.26 11.58
C GLU A 94 -7.99 15.95 12.90
N ASN A 95 -8.12 14.72 13.41
CA ASN A 95 -7.43 14.24 14.60
C ASN A 95 -6.51 13.07 14.26
N ARG A 96 -5.34 13.39 13.71
CA ARG A 96 -4.30 12.43 13.28
C ARG A 96 -3.88 11.45 14.36
N VAL A 97 -3.78 11.90 15.61
CA VAL A 97 -3.37 11.05 16.75
C VAL A 97 -4.41 9.96 17.01
N GLN A 98 -5.69 10.34 17.04
CA GLN A 98 -6.79 9.39 17.23
C GLN A 98 -6.93 8.46 16.03
N ALA A 99 -6.81 8.98 14.81
CA ALA A 99 -6.87 8.19 13.58
C ALA A 99 -5.76 7.12 13.53
N LEU A 100 -4.52 7.48 13.88
CA LEU A 100 -3.40 6.53 13.96
C LEU A 100 -3.63 5.45 15.03
N ALA A 101 -4.15 5.83 16.20
CA ALA A 101 -4.47 4.88 17.26
C ALA A 101 -5.56 3.89 16.80
N ASN A 102 -6.63 4.39 16.18
CA ASN A 102 -7.73 3.59 15.64
C ASN A 102 -7.25 2.63 14.54
N PHE A 103 -6.40 3.09 13.64
CA PHE A 103 -5.78 2.28 12.60
C PHE A 103 -5.02 1.10 13.20
N ARG A 104 -4.11 1.37 14.15
CA ARG A 104 -3.29 0.33 14.78
C ARG A 104 -4.15 -0.70 15.53
N GLN A 105 -5.14 -0.24 16.29
CA GLN A 105 -6.05 -1.13 16.99
C GLN A 105 -6.84 -2.00 16.01
N THR A 106 -7.43 -1.40 14.98
CA THR A 106 -8.23 -2.11 13.97
C THR A 106 -7.41 -3.14 13.20
N ALA A 107 -6.17 -2.82 12.86
CA ALA A 107 -5.26 -3.75 12.19
C ALA A 107 -4.96 -4.97 13.08
N LEU A 108 -4.60 -4.75 14.34
CA LEU A 108 -4.32 -5.83 15.30
C LEU A 108 -5.55 -6.70 15.57
N ASP A 109 -6.73 -6.10 15.73
CA ASP A 109 -7.96 -6.84 15.95
C ASP A 109 -8.36 -7.66 14.71
N SER A 110 -8.09 -7.15 13.51
CA SER A 110 -8.30 -7.89 12.27
C SER A 110 -7.34 -9.06 12.13
N GLY A 111 -6.05 -8.88 12.47
CA GLY A 111 -5.07 -9.97 12.50
C GLY A 111 -5.44 -11.08 13.50
N ARG A 112 -5.90 -10.71 14.70
CA ARG A 112 -6.39 -11.69 15.70
C ARG A 112 -7.60 -12.47 15.18
N ARG A 113 -8.58 -11.79 14.57
CA ARG A 113 -9.77 -12.44 14.00
C ARG A 113 -9.45 -13.34 12.81
N ALA A 114 -8.45 -12.99 12.03
CA ALA A 114 -7.96 -13.82 10.93
C ALA A 114 -7.17 -15.06 11.40
N GLY A 115 -6.85 -15.16 12.70
CA GLY A 115 -6.11 -16.28 13.26
C GLY A 115 -4.62 -16.27 12.93
N LEU A 116 -4.02 -15.09 12.74
CA LEU A 116 -2.59 -14.95 12.51
C LEU A 116 -1.79 -15.62 13.64
N SER A 117 -0.75 -16.36 13.26
CA SER A 117 0.22 -16.95 14.18
C SER A 117 1.00 -15.88 14.94
N GLY A 118 1.71 -16.29 16.00
CA GLY A 118 2.57 -15.36 16.75
C GLY A 118 3.61 -14.64 15.89
N ARG A 119 4.18 -15.33 14.88
CA ARG A 119 5.14 -14.73 13.93
C ARG A 119 4.47 -13.70 13.03
N GLU A 120 3.32 -14.04 12.45
CA GLU A 120 2.56 -13.13 11.57
C GLU A 120 2.04 -11.91 12.35
N MET A 121 1.63 -12.08 13.61
CA MET A 121 1.26 -10.96 14.48
C MET A 121 2.43 -10.03 14.79
N LEU A 122 3.64 -10.58 14.99
CA LEU A 122 4.84 -9.76 15.16
C LEU A 122 5.18 -8.98 13.88
N PHE A 123 5.07 -9.62 12.72
CA PHE A 123 5.26 -8.97 11.43
C PHE A 123 4.26 -7.82 11.24
N LEU A 124 2.97 -8.06 11.54
CA LEU A 124 1.93 -7.05 11.50
C LEU A 124 2.23 -5.87 12.44
N GLN A 125 2.64 -6.14 13.68
CA GLN A 125 3.00 -5.09 14.65
C GLN A 125 4.15 -4.22 14.16
N GLN A 126 5.19 -4.84 13.60
CA GLN A 126 6.31 -4.10 13.02
C GLN A 126 5.83 -3.25 11.84
N PHE A 127 5.05 -3.83 10.93
CA PHE A 127 4.51 -3.13 9.77
C PHE A 127 3.68 -1.90 10.15
N ILE A 128 2.69 -2.02 11.03
CA ILE A 128 1.83 -0.88 11.42
C ILE A 128 2.56 0.16 12.29
N SER A 129 3.72 -0.18 12.84
CA SER A 129 4.57 0.77 13.57
C SER A 129 5.33 1.72 12.64
N GLU A 130 5.53 1.33 11.37
CA GLU A 130 6.17 2.15 10.34
C GLU A 130 5.27 3.27 9.83
N VAL A 131 3.94 3.12 9.95
CA VAL A 131 2.97 4.15 9.59
C VAL A 131 3.15 5.35 10.52
N ASN A 132 3.49 6.49 9.91
CA ASN A 132 3.82 7.73 10.59
C ASN A 132 3.35 8.95 9.79
N PRO A 133 2.12 9.46 10.03
CA PRO A 133 1.58 10.63 9.32
C PRO A 133 2.38 11.92 9.57
N ALA A 134 3.17 12.01 10.64
CA ALA A 134 3.95 13.22 10.97
C ALA A 134 5.17 13.43 10.05
N LEU A 135 5.50 12.47 9.18
CA LEU A 135 6.59 12.63 8.20
C LEU A 135 6.14 13.31 6.90
N LEU A 136 4.84 13.62 6.78
CA LEU A 136 4.23 14.20 5.57
C LEU A 136 3.78 15.66 5.77
N ASP A 137 4.17 16.26 6.90
CA ASP A 137 3.93 17.68 7.24
C ASP A 137 4.94 18.63 6.58
#